data_AF-A0A0M2RSE1-F1
#
_entry.id   AF-A0A0M2RSE1-F1
#
_cell.length_a   1.000
_cell.length_b   1.000
_cell.length_c   1.000
_cell.angle_alpha   90.00
_cell.angle_beta   90.00
_cell.angle_gamma   90.00
#
_symmetry.space_group_name_H-M   'P 1'
#
loop_
_entity.id
_entity.type
_entity.pdbx_description
1 polymer ?
#
loop_
_entity_poly.entity_id
_entity_poly.type
_entity_poly.pdbx_seq_one_letter_code
_entity_poly.pdbx_strand_id
1 'polypeptide(L)'
;MSVLLLYIVALGVSAIVLLLVAITGFGATSLEYRILSGFGALASAAYAFYLAFQFQGGSYSFFYGALLLPVYAGYKLYTGFQRRELDRADRRAAKAGRKAADEWRSTRRW
;
A
#
# COMPACT_ATOMS: atom_id res chain seq x y z
N MET A 1 -23.66 12.20 -13.84
CA MET A 1 -22.42 11.86 -14.57
C MET A 1 -21.15 12.00 -13.71
N SER A 2 -20.99 13.03 -12.88
CA SER A 2 -19.74 13.30 -12.14
C SER A 2 -19.33 12.22 -11.13
N VAL A 3 -20.27 11.61 -10.40
CA VAL A 3 -20.00 10.60 -9.36
C VAL A 3 -19.41 9.32 -9.95
N LEU A 4 -19.86 8.94 -11.14
CA LEU A 4 -19.42 7.73 -11.85
C LEU A 4 -17.98 7.85 -12.34
N LEU A 5 -17.61 9.02 -12.86
CA LEU A 5 -16.22 9.30 -13.24
C LEU A 5 -15.29 9.25 -12.02
N LEU A 6 -15.69 9.85 -10.90
CA LEU A 6 -14.93 9.77 -9.65
C LEU A 6 -14.74 8.32 -9.18
N TYR A 7 -15.79 7.50 -9.30
CA TYR A 7 -15.74 6.09 -8.92
C TYR A 7 -14.78 5.27 -9.81
N ILE A 8 -14.84 5.45 -11.13
CA ILE A 8 -13.91 4.81 -12.07
C ILE A 8 -12.47 5.22 -11.78
N VAL A 9 -12.23 6.53 -11.56
CA VAL A 9 -10.90 7.04 -11.23
C VAL A 9 -10.40 6.46 -9.91
N ALA A 10 -11.24 6.40 -8.87
CA ALA A 10 -10.88 5.80 -7.59
C ALA A 10 -10.47 4.32 -7.74
N LEU A 11 -11.19 3.55 -8.54
CA LEU A 11 -10.86 2.15 -8.83
C LEU A 11 -9.57 2.02 -9.64
N GLY A 12 -9.36 2.88 -10.64
CA GLY A 12 -8.13 2.90 -11.43
C GLY A 12 -6.91 3.21 -10.57
N VAL A 13 -6.99 4.23 -9.71
CA VAL A 13 -5.91 4.59 -8.78
C VAL A 13 -5.65 3.47 -7.78
N SER A 14 -6.71 2.86 -7.23
CA SER A 14 -6.59 1.72 -6.31
C SER A 14 -5.89 0.53 -6.95
N ALA A 15 -6.20 0.25 -8.22
CA ALA A 15 -5.55 -0.83 -8.97
C ALA A 15 -4.04 -0.59 -9.08
N ILE A 16 -3.63 0.62 -9.45
CA ILE A 16 -2.20 0.99 -9.58
C ILE A 16 -1.50 0.86 -8.23
N VAL A 17 -2.08 1.41 -7.16
CA VAL A 17 -1.50 1.35 -5.81
C VAL A 17 -1.33 -0.10 -5.34
N LEU A 18 -2.37 -0.91 -5.46
CA LEU A 18 -2.33 -2.31 -5.04
C LEU A 18 -1.36 -3.15 -5.87
N LEU A 19 -1.23 -2.83 -7.17
CA LEU A 19 -0.25 -3.47 -8.05
C LEU A 19 1.17 -3.11 -7.63
N LEU A 20 1.45 -1.84 -7.34
CA LEU A 20 2.75 -1.40 -6.82
C LEU A 20 3.09 -2.08 -5.49
N VAL A 21 2.10 -2.21 -4.59
CA VAL A 21 2.26 -2.94 -3.32
C VAL A 21 2.58 -4.41 -3.56
N ALA A 22 1.91 -5.07 -4.50
CA ALA A 22 2.16 -6.46 -4.83
C ALA A 22 3.59 -6.68 -5.39
N ILE A 23 4.02 -5.80 -6.32
CA ILE A 23 5.35 -5.87 -6.96
C ILE A 23 6.45 -5.56 -5.97
N THR A 24 6.36 -4.43 -5.25
CA THR A 24 7.45 -3.94 -4.39
C THR A 24 7.46 -4.55 -2.99
N GLY A 25 6.37 -5.22 -2.59
CA GLY A 25 6.20 -5.68 -1.21
C GLY A 25 6.00 -4.54 -0.20
N PHE A 26 5.78 -3.31 -0.67
CA PHE A 26 5.63 -2.13 0.18
C PHE A 26 4.43 -2.28 1.14
N GLY A 27 4.68 -2.26 2.45
CA GLY A 27 3.62 -2.44 3.47
C GLY A 27 3.07 -3.87 3.58
N ALA A 28 3.70 -4.87 2.95
CA ALA A 28 3.31 -6.28 3.04
C ALA A 28 4.47 -7.13 3.57
N THR A 29 4.39 -7.57 4.83
CA THR A 29 5.42 -8.44 5.44
C THR A 29 5.38 -9.87 4.89
N SER A 30 4.21 -10.35 4.50
CA SER A 30 3.99 -11.76 4.14
C SER A 30 3.59 -11.90 2.67
N LEU A 31 4.00 -13.01 2.05
CA LEU A 31 3.69 -13.36 0.67
C LEU A 31 2.17 -13.34 0.40
N GLU A 32 1.38 -13.85 1.35
CA GLU A 32 -0.08 -13.87 1.32
C GLU A 32 -0.68 -12.47 1.10
N TYR A 33 -0.19 -11.46 1.82
CA TYR A 33 -0.65 -10.09 1.67
C TYR A 33 -0.28 -9.47 0.33
N ARG A 34 0.84 -9.90 -0.28
CA ARG A 34 1.23 -9.47 -1.63
C ARG A 34 0.33 -10.08 -2.68
N ILE A 35 0.03 -11.37 -2.56
CA ILE A 35 -0.90 -12.09 -3.45
C ILE A 35 -2.29 -11.46 -3.36
N LEU A 36 -2.79 -11.21 -2.14
CA LEU A 36 -4.10 -10.56 -1.94
C LEU A 36 -4.14 -9.15 -2.54
N SER A 37 -3.05 -8.38 -2.42
CA SER A 37 -2.94 -7.07 -3.05
C SER A 37 -2.93 -7.18 -4.58
N GLY A 38 -2.27 -8.19 -5.14
CA GLY A 38 -2.30 -8.48 -6.58
C GLY A 38 -3.70 -8.83 -7.09
N PHE A 39 -4.44 -9.69 -6.36
CA PHE A 39 -5.85 -9.98 -6.68
C PHE A 39 -6.73 -8.74 -6.58
N GLY A 40 -6.54 -7.91 -5.55
CA GLY A 40 -7.26 -6.64 -5.40
C GLY A 40 -6.96 -5.67 -6.54
N ALA A 41 -5.70 -5.61 -6.99
CA ALA A 41 -5.31 -4.80 -8.14
C ALA A 41 -6.00 -5.25 -9.43
N LEU A 42 -6.00 -6.57 -9.69
CA LEU A 42 -6.66 -7.17 -10.85
C LEU A 42 -8.18 -6.94 -10.82
N ALA A 43 -8.83 -7.18 -9.67
CA ALA A 43 -10.26 -6.98 -9.51
C ALA A 43 -10.65 -5.51 -9.73
N SER A 44 -9.89 -4.57 -9.15
CA SER A 44 -10.11 -3.13 -9.29
C SER A 44 -9.88 -2.67 -10.74
N ALA A 45 -8.82 -3.16 -11.40
CA ALA A 45 -8.53 -2.84 -12.80
C ALA A 45 -9.59 -3.39 -13.76
N ALA A 46 -9.97 -4.66 -13.60
CA ALA A 46 -10.99 -5.31 -14.42
C ALA A 46 -12.33 -4.58 -14.29
N TYR A 47 -12.70 -4.19 -13.08
CA TYR A 47 -13.95 -3.47 -12.85
C TYR A 47 -13.91 -2.04 -13.39
N ALA A 48 -12.82 -1.30 -13.17
CA ALA A 48 -12.64 0.03 -13.76
C ALA A 48 -12.69 -0.02 -15.30
N PHE A 49 -12.04 -1.01 -15.91
CA PHE A 49 -12.05 -1.21 -17.36
C PHE A 49 -13.45 -1.52 -17.89
N TYR A 50 -14.18 -2.43 -17.23
CA TYR A 50 -15.57 -2.76 -17.57
C TYR A 50 -16.45 -1.51 -17.57
N LEU A 51 -16.36 -0.70 -16.50
CA LEU A 51 -17.14 0.53 -16.35
C LEU A 51 -16.76 1.62 -17.38
N ALA A 52 -15.49 1.70 -17.76
CA ALA A 52 -14.99 2.73 -18.67
C ALA A 52 -15.25 2.41 -20.15
N PHE A 53 -15.17 1.15 -20.57
CA PHE A 53 -15.21 0.78 -21.99
C PHE A 53 -16.47 0.00 -22.40
N GLN A 54 -17.03 -0.81 -21.50
CA GLN A 54 -18.13 -1.71 -21.84
C GLN A 54 -19.50 -1.17 -21.43
N PHE A 55 -19.54 -0.14 -20.58
CA PHE A 55 -20.80 0.39 -20.07
C PHE A 55 -21.41 1.42 -21.03
N GLN A 56 -22.39 0.99 -21.84
CA GLN A 56 -23.01 1.80 -22.90
C GLN A 56 -24.20 2.68 -22.46
N GLY A 57 -24.33 2.95 -21.16
CA GLY A 57 -25.38 3.82 -20.60
C GLY A 57 -26.62 3.05 -20.15
N GLY A 58 -26.98 3.21 -18.88
CA GLY A 58 -28.05 2.50 -18.18
C GLY A 58 -28.01 2.77 -16.67
N SER A 59 -28.90 2.14 -15.89
CA SER A 59 -28.86 2.22 -14.42
C SER A 59 -27.58 1.56 -13.88
N TYR A 60 -26.80 2.33 -13.13
CA TYR A 60 -25.57 1.86 -12.49
C TYR A 60 -25.88 1.21 -11.15
N SER A 61 -25.59 -0.08 -11.02
CA SER A 61 -25.52 -0.73 -9.72
C SER A 61 -24.13 -0.52 -9.14
N PHE A 62 -24.01 0.38 -8.17
CA PHE A 62 -22.79 0.52 -7.39
C PHE A 62 -22.50 -0.78 -6.65
N PHE A 63 -21.42 -1.46 -7.02
CA PHE A 63 -20.94 -2.57 -6.21
C PHE A 63 -20.24 -2.00 -4.98
N TYR A 64 -20.97 -1.92 -3.86
CA TYR A 64 -20.43 -1.39 -2.60
C TYR A 64 -19.18 -2.14 -2.12
N GLY A 65 -19.03 -3.43 -2.45
CA GLY A 65 -17.81 -4.19 -2.15
C GLY A 65 -16.57 -3.63 -2.85
N ALA A 66 -16.71 -3.03 -4.03
CA ALA A 66 -15.59 -2.40 -4.73
C ALA A 66 -15.15 -1.06 -4.10
N LEU A 67 -15.93 -0.47 -3.18
CA LEU A 67 -15.47 0.64 -2.34
C LEU A 67 -14.49 0.20 -1.25
N LEU A 68 -14.45 -1.09 -0.90
CA LEU A 68 -13.47 -1.58 0.07
C LEU A 68 -12.05 -1.61 -0.51
N LEU A 69 -11.91 -1.73 -1.83
CA LEU A 69 -10.62 -1.74 -2.52
C LEU A 69 -9.82 -0.44 -2.32
N PRO A 70 -10.37 0.77 -2.57
CA PRO A 70 -9.66 2.02 -2.29
C PRO A 70 -9.31 2.20 -0.82
N VAL A 71 -10.20 1.80 0.10
CA VAL A 71 -9.94 1.87 1.54
C VAL A 71 -8.78 0.94 1.93
N TYR A 72 -8.80 -0.30 1.43
CA TYR A 72 -7.73 -1.26 1.65
C TYR A 72 -6.40 -0.79 1.05
N ALA A 73 -6.42 -0.21 -0.16
CA ALA A 73 -5.23 0.37 -0.79
C ALA A 73 -4.63 1.50 0.06
N GLY A 74 -5.47 2.41 0.58
CA GLY A 74 -5.05 3.48 1.48
C GLY A 74 -4.46 2.95 2.79
N TYR A 75 -5.09 1.95 3.40
CA TYR A 75 -4.58 1.29 4.61
C TYR A 75 -3.20 0.65 4.40
N LYS A 76 -2.98 -0.01 3.25
CA LYS A 76 -1.69 -0.60 2.89
C LYS A 76 -0.60 0.45 2.67
N LEU A 77 -0.95 1.59 2.06
CA LEU A 77 -0.02 2.71 1.95
C LEU A 77 0.37 3.25 3.32
N TYR A 78 -0.61 3.52 4.19
CA TYR A 78 -0.40 4.05 5.53
C TYR A 78 0.52 3.15 6.37
N THR A 79 0.20 1.86 6.44
CA THR A 79 1.03 0.86 7.14
C THR A 79 2.42 0.71 6.55
N GLY A 80 2.56 0.87 5.22
CA GLY A 80 3.86 0.89 4.55
C GLY A 80 4.74 2.07 4.98
N PHE A 81 4.16 3.26 5.14
CA PHE A 81 4.88 4.43 5.65
C PHE A 81 5.27 4.27 7.12
N GLN A 82 4.34 3.83 7.97
CA GLN A 82 4.59 3.65 9.40
C GLN A 82 5.73 2.65 9.68
N ARG A 83 5.78 1.53 8.94
CA ARG A 83 6.86 0.54 9.08
C ARG A 83 8.24 1.09 8.74
N ARG A 84 8.32 1.93 7.70
CA ARG A 84 9.59 2.57 7.34
C ARG A 84 10.09 3.52 8.42
N GLU A 85 9.20 4.15 9.17
CA GLU A 85 9.59 4.99 10.30
C GLU A 85 10.11 4.18 11.48
N LEU A 86 9.43 3.06 11.81
CA LEU A 86 9.89 2.12 12.84
C LEU A 86 11.27 1.53 12.50
N ASP A 87 11.48 1.04 11.27
CA ASP A 87 12.78 0.52 10.83
C ASP A 87 13.90 1.56 10.93
N ARG A 88 13.59 2.84 10.68
CA ARG A 88 14.56 3.94 10.81
C ARG A 88 14.87 4.23 12.27
N ALA A 89 13.88 4.15 13.15
CA ALA A 89 14.07 4.32 14.59
C ALA A 89 14.95 3.21 15.17
N ASP A 90 14.69 1.95 14.81
CA ASP A 90 15.48 0.79 15.26
C ASP A 90 16.94 0.88 14.79
N ARG A 91 17.17 1.28 13.54
CA ARG A 91 18.54 1.50 13.02
C ARG A 91 19.26 2.62 13.75
N ARG A 92 18.56 3.68 14.18
CA ARG A 92 19.15 4.77 14.97
C ARG A 92 19.49 4.30 16.37
N ALA A 93 18.60 3.55 17.04
CA ALA A 93 18.86 2.95 18.35
C ALA A 93 20.06 1.99 18.30
N ALA A 94 20.13 1.12 17.29
CA ALA A 94 21.25 0.20 17.09
C ALA A 94 22.59 0.92 16.86
N LYS A 95 22.59 2.01 16.08
CA LYS A 95 23.80 2.85 15.88
C LYS A 95 24.22 3.56 17.15
N ALA A 96 23.27 4.10 17.93
CA ALA A 96 23.55 4.75 19.20
C ALA A 96 24.18 3.77 20.21
N GLY A 97 23.65 2.54 20.31
CA GLY A 97 24.22 1.49 21.15
C GLY A 97 25.64 1.10 20.76
N ARG A 98 25.94 0.96 19.45
CA ARG A 98 27.30 0.70 18.97
C ARG A 98 28.27 1.84 19.30
N LYS A 99 27.85 3.10 19.09
CA LYS A 99 28.68 4.27 19.40
C LYS A 99 29.01 4.36 20.89
N ALA A 100 28.03 4.13 21.77
CA ALA A 100 28.24 4.11 23.21
C ALA A 100 29.21 2.99 23.64
N ALA A 101 29.13 1.80 23.01
CA ALA A 101 30.05 0.70 23.28
C ALA A 101 31.49 1.01 22.83
N ASP A 102 31.66 1.65 21.67
CA ASP A 102 32.99 2.04 21.16
C ASP A 102 33.60 3.17 22.00
N GLU A 103 32.80 4.13 22.44
CA GLU A 103 33.21 5.20 23.36
C GLU A 103 33.68 4.67 24.72
N TRP A 104 32.96 3.68 25.26
CA TRP A 104 33.36 3.02 26.51
C TRP A 104 34.66 2.21 26.37
N ARG A 105 34.89 1.61 25.19
CA ARG A 105 36.15 0.91 24.89
C ARG A 105 37.33 1.87 24.74
N SER A 106 37.12 3.07 24.20
CA SER A 106 38.20 4.06 24.02
C SER A 106 38.60 4.71 25.34
N THR A 107 37.64 4.96 26.25
CA THR A 107 37.93 5.50 27.60
C THR A 107 38.71 4.54 28.48
N ARG A 108 38.57 3.23 28.28
CA ARG A 108 39.24 2.20 29.10
C ARG A 108 40.65 1.80 28.61
N ARG A 109 41.14 2.45 27.55
CA ARG A 109 42.44 2.13 26.91
C ARG A 109 43.60 3.05 27.35
N TRP A 110 43.34 3.93 28.31
CA TRP A 110 44.30 4.78 29.00
C TRP A 110 44.29 4.41 30.49
#